data_AF-A0A937WK31-F1
#
_entry.id   AF-A0A937WK31-F1
#
_cell.length_a   1.000
_cell.length_b   1.000
_cell.length_c   1.000
_cell.angle_alpha   90.00
_cell.angle_beta   90.00
_cell.angle_gamma   90.00
#
_symmetry.space_group_name_H-M   'P 1'
#
loop_
_entity.id
_entity.type
_entity.pdbx_description
1 polymer ?
#
loop_
_entity_poly.entity_id
_entity_poly.type
_entity_poly.pdbx_seq_one_letter_code
_entity_poly.pdbx_strand_id
1 'polypeptide(L)'
;MAKPGLVEVATSGTLLLDEMGNLCMEGQGKLLKFLDHGTFLRLGSTQERASTARIIAASNVDLKQRIASNIFRLDLYHRLSALHIKLPPLRERKGDIPLFVEHFLKLYNTKLGKAVQGISEAAMELFLNYFWQGNSKGAWNFTKHIEAEALEIWDKKVKWQIVSFSFWGQFLTTGGNN
;
A
#
# COMPACT_ATOMS: atom_id res chain seq x y z
N MET A 1 -32.73 -9.97 1.77
CA MET A 1 -32.33 -9.17 0.60
C MET A 1 -30.82 -9.32 0.40
N ALA A 2 -30.36 -9.53 -0.83
CA ALA A 2 -28.92 -9.65 -1.14
C ALA A 2 -28.19 -8.31 -0.90
N LYS A 3 -27.00 -8.38 -0.32
CA LYS A 3 -26.15 -7.21 -0.01
C LYS A 3 -25.80 -6.45 -1.31
N PRO A 4 -25.91 -5.11 -1.35
CA PRO A 4 -25.54 -4.33 -2.52
C PRO A 4 -24.05 -4.50 -2.85
N GLY A 5 -23.73 -4.57 -4.14
CA GLY A 5 -22.36 -4.69 -4.62
C GLY A 5 -21.59 -3.37 -4.55
N LEU A 6 -20.26 -3.40 -4.65
CA LEU A 6 -19.41 -2.21 -4.52
C LEU A 6 -19.73 -1.10 -5.52
N VAL A 7 -20.06 -1.46 -6.77
CA VAL A 7 -20.45 -0.50 -7.83
C VAL A 7 -21.74 0.23 -7.47
N GLU A 8 -22.66 -0.46 -6.79
CA GLU A 8 -23.94 0.09 -6.37
C GLU A 8 -23.79 1.01 -5.16
N VAL A 9 -22.95 0.61 -4.19
CA VAL A 9 -22.62 1.46 -3.04
C VAL A 9 -21.89 2.74 -3.48
N ALA A 10 -21.05 2.65 -4.50
CA ALA A 10 -20.29 3.79 -5.03
C ALA A 10 -21.06 4.64 -6.06
N THR A 11 -22.38 4.43 -6.22
CA THR A 11 -23.19 5.20 -7.19
C THR A 11 -23.06 6.70 -6.92
N SER A 12 -22.72 7.49 -7.95
CA SER A 12 -22.40 8.93 -7.86
C SER A 12 -21.20 9.29 -6.96
N GLY A 13 -20.41 8.29 -6.54
CA GLY A 13 -19.19 8.45 -5.75
C GLY A 13 -17.93 8.08 -6.55
N THR A 14 -16.96 7.48 -5.86
CA THR A 14 -15.71 6.97 -6.46
C THR A 14 -15.50 5.52 -6.05
N LEU A 15 -15.16 4.67 -7.01
CA LEU A 15 -14.80 3.27 -6.82
C LEU A 15 -13.29 3.10 -7.07
N LEU A 16 -12.58 2.69 -6.03
CA LEU A 16 -11.17 2.30 -6.11
C LEU A 16 -11.08 0.80 -6.41
N LEU A 17 -10.45 0.47 -7.53
CA LEU A 17 -10.14 -0.89 -7.95
C LEU A 17 -8.66 -1.14 -7.67
N ASP A 18 -8.36 -1.74 -6.52
CA ASP A 18 -7.00 -2.13 -6.18
C ASP A 18 -6.61 -3.46 -6.85
N GLU A 19 -5.32 -3.65 -7.08
CA GLU A 19 -4.74 -4.84 -7.73
C GLU A 19 -5.39 -5.23 -9.07
N MET A 20 -5.70 -4.23 -9.91
CA MET A 20 -6.43 -4.43 -11.17
C MET A 20 -5.78 -5.47 -12.11
N GLY A 21 -4.46 -5.66 -12.00
CA GLY A 21 -3.73 -6.67 -12.78
C GLY A 21 -4.08 -8.13 -12.43
N ASN A 22 -4.70 -8.39 -11.28
CA ASN A 22 -5.12 -9.73 -10.84
C ASN A 22 -6.55 -10.09 -11.29
N LEU A 23 -7.27 -9.17 -11.93
CA LEU A 23 -8.63 -9.44 -12.41
C LEU A 23 -8.60 -10.49 -13.53
N CYS A 24 -9.43 -11.53 -13.43
CA CYS A 24 -9.54 -12.55 -14.47
C CYS A 24 -10.08 -11.95 -15.79
N MET A 25 -9.83 -12.61 -16.92
CA MET A 25 -10.25 -12.11 -18.25
C MET A 25 -11.76 -11.87 -18.38
N GLU A 26 -12.58 -12.71 -17.74
CA GLU A 26 -14.03 -12.51 -17.70
C GLU A 26 -14.40 -11.24 -16.91
N GLY A 27 -13.76 -11.04 -15.75
CA GLY A 27 -13.92 -9.84 -14.93
C GLY A 27 -13.50 -8.58 -15.69
N GLN A 28 -12.39 -8.65 -16.43
CA GLN A 28 -11.92 -7.56 -17.29
C GLN A 28 -12.96 -7.19 -18.36
N GLY A 29 -13.59 -8.19 -19.00
CA GLY A 29 -14.67 -7.95 -19.96
C GLY A 29 -15.90 -7.29 -19.33
N LYS A 30 -16.30 -7.71 -18.11
CA LYS A 30 -17.40 -7.08 -17.38
C LYS A 30 -17.08 -5.64 -16.98
N LEU A 31 -15.86 -5.38 -16.52
CA LEU A 31 -15.42 -4.04 -16.17
C LEU A 31 -15.38 -3.13 -17.40
N LEU A 32 -14.87 -3.61 -18.53
CA LEU A 32 -14.85 -2.84 -19.77
C LEU A 32 -16.27 -2.40 -20.18
N LYS A 33 -17.24 -3.33 -20.17
CA LYS A 33 -18.65 -3.00 -20.43
C LYS A 33 -19.20 -1.95 -19.47
N PHE A 34 -18.86 -2.05 -18.19
CA PHE A 34 -19.24 -1.05 -17.20
C PHE A 34 -18.59 0.32 -17.48
N LEU A 35 -17.32 0.36 -17.87
CA LEU A 35 -16.63 1.61 -18.21
C LEU A 35 -17.17 2.26 -19.49
N ASP A 36 -17.67 1.46 -20.43
CA ASP A 36 -18.22 1.94 -21.70
C ASP A 36 -19.66 2.43 -21.57
N HIS A 37 -20.52 1.69 -20.87
CA HIS A 37 -21.96 1.95 -20.82
C HIS A 37 -22.46 2.49 -19.47
N GLY A 38 -21.65 2.42 -18.41
CA GLY A 38 -22.07 2.75 -17.05
C GLY A 38 -23.06 1.74 -16.46
N THR A 39 -23.29 0.60 -17.12
CA THR A 39 -24.25 -0.42 -16.69
C THR A 39 -23.59 -1.71 -16.21
N PHE A 40 -24.24 -2.37 -15.26
CA PHE A 40 -23.78 -3.63 -14.69
C PHE A 40 -24.95 -4.51 -14.26
N LEU A 41 -24.65 -5.80 -14.05
CA LEU A 41 -25.58 -6.81 -13.56
C LEU A 41 -25.13 -7.29 -12.17
N ARG A 42 -26.08 -7.51 -11.27
CA ARG A 42 -25.79 -8.28 -10.05
C ARG A 42 -25.56 -9.74 -10.42
N LEU A 43 -24.71 -10.43 -9.67
CA LEU A 43 -24.53 -11.88 -9.83
C LEU A 43 -25.88 -12.60 -9.68
N GLY A 44 -26.25 -13.41 -10.67
CA GLY A 44 -27.54 -14.12 -10.71
C GLY A 44 -28.76 -13.27 -11.07
N SER A 45 -28.58 -12.00 -11.42
CA SER A 45 -29.66 -11.12 -11.88
C SER A 45 -29.57 -10.88 -13.39
N THR A 46 -30.72 -10.75 -14.03
CA THR A 46 -30.87 -10.31 -15.43
C THR A 46 -31.22 -8.83 -15.55
N GLN A 47 -31.43 -8.13 -14.42
CA GLN A 47 -31.81 -6.73 -14.40
C GLN A 47 -30.56 -5.85 -14.45
N GLU A 48 -30.40 -5.12 -15.55
CA GLU A 48 -29.35 -4.11 -15.67
C GLU A 48 -29.57 -2.96 -14.68
N ARG A 49 -28.47 -2.44 -14.15
CA ARG A 49 -28.42 -1.26 -13.28
C ARG A 49 -27.36 -0.31 -13.80
N ALA A 50 -27.56 0.98 -13.61
CA ALA A 50 -26.60 2.02 -13.99
C ALA A 50 -25.88 2.57 -12.76
N SER A 51 -24.62 2.97 -12.94
CA SER A 51 -23.85 3.74 -11.94
C SER A 51 -22.97 4.77 -12.65
N THR A 52 -22.92 5.96 -12.08
CA THR A 52 -22.10 7.10 -12.54
C THR A 52 -20.79 7.21 -11.74
N ALA A 53 -20.40 6.15 -11.03
CA ALA A 53 -19.22 6.15 -10.18
C ALA A 53 -17.94 6.52 -10.97
N ARG A 54 -17.14 7.42 -10.41
CA ARG A 54 -15.78 7.68 -10.89
C ARG A 54 -14.89 6.47 -10.58
N ILE A 55 -14.08 6.04 -11.53
CA ILE A 55 -13.20 4.88 -11.36
C ILE A 55 -11.76 5.34 -11.14
N ILE A 56 -11.13 4.81 -10.10
CA ILE A 56 -9.68 4.89 -9.87
C ILE A 56 -9.17 3.47 -9.85
N ALA A 57 -8.23 3.12 -10.72
CA ALA A 57 -7.61 1.80 -10.74
C ALA A 57 -6.15 1.88 -10.28
N ALA A 58 -5.75 0.94 -9.43
CA ALA A 58 -4.38 0.78 -8.96
C ALA A 58 -3.87 -0.62 -9.32
N SER A 59 -2.57 -0.72 -9.59
CA SER A 59 -1.92 -2.00 -9.85
C SER A 59 -0.49 -1.99 -9.34
N ASN A 60 -0.07 -3.11 -8.76
CA ASN A 60 1.28 -3.36 -8.28
C ASN A 60 2.15 -4.09 -9.32
N VAL A 61 1.58 -4.42 -10.48
CA VAL A 61 2.21 -5.18 -11.55
C VAL A 61 2.28 -4.33 -12.81
N ASP A 62 3.26 -4.60 -13.67
CA ASP A 62 3.34 -3.93 -14.97
C ASP A 62 2.23 -4.46 -15.90
N LEU A 63 1.18 -3.65 -16.08
CA LEU A 63 0.07 -3.98 -16.95
C LEU A 63 0.51 -4.15 -18.41
N LYS A 64 1.54 -3.44 -18.87
CA LYS A 64 2.04 -3.61 -20.24
C LYS A 64 2.68 -4.98 -20.45
N GLN A 65 3.40 -5.48 -19.46
CA GLN A 65 3.91 -6.86 -19.48
C GLN A 65 2.75 -7.87 -19.47
N ARG A 66 1.70 -7.63 -18.68
CA ARG A 66 0.53 -8.52 -18.66
C ARG A 66 -0.26 -8.51 -19.96
N ILE A 67 -0.30 -7.38 -20.68
CA ILE A 67 -0.84 -7.29 -22.03
C ILE A 67 -0.01 -8.13 -23.00
N ALA A 68 1.33 -8.01 -22.95
CA ALA A 68 2.23 -8.80 -23.79
C ALA A 68 2.05 -10.31 -23.56
N SER A 69 1.74 -10.73 -22.34
CA SER A 69 1.44 -12.12 -21.99
C SER A 69 -0.02 -12.55 -22.22
N ASN A 70 -0.88 -11.71 -22.83
CA ASN A 70 -2.32 -11.96 -23.04
C ASN A 70 -3.13 -12.25 -21.76
N ILE A 71 -2.66 -11.79 -20.60
CA ILE A 71 -3.34 -11.92 -19.29
C ILE A 71 -4.14 -10.65 -18.97
N PHE A 72 -3.87 -9.55 -19.68
CA PHE A 72 -4.59 -8.29 -19.52
C PHE A 72 -5.03 -7.73 -20.87
N ARG A 73 -6.28 -7.26 -20.96
CA ARG A 73 -6.82 -6.74 -22.21
C ARG A 73 -6.28 -5.34 -22.52
N LEU A 74 -5.85 -5.16 -23.76
CA LEU A 74 -5.34 -3.88 -24.27
C LEU A 74 -6.42 -2.78 -24.28
N ASP A 75 -7.66 -3.12 -24.65
CA ASP A 75 -8.77 -2.17 -24.69
C ASP A 75 -9.12 -1.61 -23.29
N LEU A 76 -9.16 -2.48 -22.28
CA LEU A 76 -9.35 -2.09 -20.89
C LEU A 76 -8.21 -1.21 -20.38
N TYR A 77 -6.96 -1.54 -20.73
CA TYR A 77 -5.81 -0.70 -20.40
C TYR A 77 -5.98 0.71 -20.95
N HIS A 78 -6.36 0.86 -22.21
CA HIS A 78 -6.57 2.18 -22.83
C HIS A 78 -7.73 2.94 -22.21
N ARG A 79 -8.83 2.26 -21.83
CA ARG A 79 -9.97 2.90 -21.19
C ARG A 79 -9.66 3.42 -19.78
N LEU A 80 -8.86 2.67 -19.02
CA LEU A 80 -8.43 3.06 -17.67
C LEU A 80 -7.31 4.12 -17.70
N SER A 81 -6.42 4.07 -18.69
CA SER A 81 -5.20 4.90 -18.73
C SER A 81 -5.42 6.31 -19.28
N ALA A 82 -6.62 6.87 -19.13
CA ALA A 82 -6.87 8.27 -19.46
C ALA A 82 -5.98 9.23 -18.64
N LEU A 83 -5.75 8.89 -17.37
CA LEU A 83 -4.78 9.55 -16.50
C LEU A 83 -3.95 8.48 -15.78
N HIS A 84 -2.65 8.45 -16.05
CA HIS A 84 -1.73 7.48 -15.44
C HIS A 84 -0.78 8.19 -14.47
N ILE A 85 -0.87 7.84 -13.19
CA ILE A 85 0.06 8.30 -12.15
C ILE A 85 1.00 7.14 -11.79
N LYS A 86 2.27 7.27 -12.17
CA LYS A 86 3.32 6.34 -11.74
C LYS A 86 3.84 6.79 -10.38
N LEU A 87 3.55 6.03 -9.33
CA LEU A 87 4.05 6.32 -7.98
C LEU A 87 5.49 5.79 -7.84
N PRO A 88 6.51 6.67 -7.71
CA PRO A 88 7.88 6.20 -7.54
C PRO A 88 8.03 5.49 -6.19
N PRO A 89 8.86 4.45 -6.12
CA PRO A 89 9.12 3.74 -4.88
C PRO A 89 9.87 4.59 -3.87
N LEU A 90 9.74 4.24 -2.59
CA LEU A 90 10.30 5.02 -1.49
C LEU A 90 11.84 5.16 -1.59
N ARG A 91 12.52 4.17 -2.18
CA ARG A 91 13.97 4.23 -2.47
C ARG A 91 14.37 5.37 -3.44
N GLU A 92 13.46 5.79 -4.32
CA GLU A 92 13.64 6.93 -5.23
C GLU A 92 13.20 8.26 -4.59
N ARG A 93 12.60 8.19 -3.38
CA ARG A 93 12.05 9.31 -2.62
C ARG A 93 12.69 9.39 -1.22
N LYS A 94 14.02 9.28 -1.15
CA LYS A 94 14.75 9.23 0.14
C LYS A 94 14.48 10.46 1.03
N GLY A 95 14.23 11.63 0.43
CA GLY A 95 13.90 12.86 1.16
C GLY A 95 12.58 12.79 1.95
N ASP A 96 11.69 11.85 1.60
CA ASP A 96 10.42 11.67 2.31
C ASP A 96 10.56 10.77 3.54
N ILE A 97 11.65 10.00 3.65
CA ILE A 97 11.87 9.04 4.74
C ILE A 97 11.84 9.73 6.11
N PRO A 98 12.57 10.84 6.35
CA PRO A 98 12.51 11.53 7.65
C PRO A 98 11.10 12.00 8.02
N LEU A 99 10.32 12.47 7.04
CA LEU A 99 8.93 12.92 7.24
C LEU A 99 8.03 11.75 7.65
N PHE A 100 8.21 10.59 7.01
CA PHE A 100 7.50 9.38 7.40
C PHE A 100 7.90 8.93 8.80
N VAL A 101 9.20 8.94 9.15
CA VAL A 101 9.66 8.60 10.51
C VAL A 101 8.94 9.47 11.53
N GLU A 102 8.97 10.79 11.35
CA GLU A 102 8.36 11.73 12.27
C GLU A 102 6.84 11.51 12.40
N HIS A 103 6.15 11.31 11.28
CA HIS A 103 4.72 11.06 11.27
C HIS A 103 4.34 9.79 12.03
N PHE A 104 5.00 8.66 11.74
CA PHE A 104 4.69 7.39 12.41
C PHE A 104 5.10 7.42 13.88
N LEU A 105 6.21 8.06 14.23
CA LEU A 105 6.63 8.22 15.62
C LEU A 105 5.58 8.98 16.44
N LYS A 106 5.02 10.07 15.90
CA LYS A 106 3.88 10.77 16.51
C LYS A 106 2.65 9.88 16.63
N LEU A 107 2.29 9.18 15.55
CA LEU A 107 1.12 8.28 15.51
C LEU A 107 1.22 7.18 16.58
N TYR A 108 2.39 6.54 16.71
CA TYR A 108 2.63 5.47 17.67
C TYR A 108 2.78 5.97 19.11
N ASN A 109 3.36 7.16 19.31
CA ASN A 109 3.34 7.81 20.63
C ASN A 109 1.91 8.00 21.13
N THR A 110 1.01 8.52 20.30
CA THR A 110 -0.41 8.68 20.67
C THR A 110 -1.08 7.33 20.91
N LYS A 111 -0.86 6.36 20.03
CA LYS A 111 -1.51 5.04 20.13
C LYS A 111 -1.05 4.22 21.34
N LEU A 112 0.23 4.33 21.70
CA LEU A 112 0.85 3.53 22.78
C LEU A 112 1.00 4.31 24.09
N GLY A 113 0.58 5.57 24.15
CA GLY A 113 0.75 6.44 25.32
C GLY A 113 2.22 6.74 25.63
N LYS A 114 3.07 6.83 24.61
CA LYS A 114 4.52 7.06 24.73
C LYS A 114 4.90 8.50 24.32
N ALA A 115 6.12 8.90 24.66
CA ALA A 115 6.68 10.22 24.37
C ALA A 115 8.09 10.14 23.77
N VAL A 116 8.29 9.25 22.80
CA VAL A 116 9.55 9.17 22.04
C VAL A 116 9.75 10.48 21.27
N GLN A 117 10.95 11.07 21.29
CA GLN A 117 11.20 12.37 20.64
C GLN A 117 11.87 12.27 19.27
N GLY A 118 12.45 11.12 18.92
CA GLY A 118 13.14 10.90 17.65
C GLY A 118 13.77 9.53 17.57
N ILE A 119 14.52 9.30 16.49
CA ILE A 119 15.39 8.11 16.32
C ILE A 119 16.85 8.57 16.29
N SER A 120 17.78 7.65 16.55
CA SER A 120 19.21 7.95 16.48
C SER A 120 19.67 8.26 15.03
N GLU A 121 20.77 8.99 14.88
CA GLU A 121 21.36 9.26 13.56
C GLU A 121 21.73 7.97 12.84
N ALA A 122 22.27 6.98 13.56
CA ALA A 122 22.57 5.66 13.02
C ALA A 122 21.31 4.95 12.48
N ALA A 123 20.20 4.98 13.24
CA ALA A 123 18.94 4.39 12.76
C ALA A 123 18.39 5.12 11.54
N MET A 124 18.48 6.46 11.51
CA MET A 124 18.09 7.25 10.33
C MET A 124 18.94 6.89 9.10
N GLU A 125 20.26 6.76 9.26
CA GLU A 125 21.16 6.36 8.18
C GLU A 125 20.82 4.97 7.65
N LEU A 126 20.47 4.03 8.53
CA LEU A 126 19.97 2.72 8.13
C LEU A 126 18.68 2.82 7.31
N PHE A 127 17.70 3.61 7.73
CA PHE A 127 16.48 3.80 6.96
C PHE A 127 16.73 4.45 5.59
N LEU A 128 17.65 5.41 5.50
CA LEU A 128 18.01 6.08 4.24
C LEU A 128 18.75 5.15 3.27
N ASN A 129 19.50 4.18 3.80
CA ASN A 129 20.30 3.23 3.01
C ASN A 129 19.62 1.88 2.80
N TYR A 130 18.49 1.63 3.47
CA TYR A 130 17.72 0.40 3.30
C TYR A 130 17.14 0.28 1.88
N PHE A 131 17.20 -0.93 1.32
CA PHE A 131 16.59 -1.23 0.03
C PHE A 131 15.08 -1.44 0.19
N TRP A 132 14.32 -0.33 0.14
CA TRP A 132 12.87 -0.34 0.21
C TRP A 132 12.25 -1.11 -0.97
N GLN A 133 11.94 -2.39 -0.73
CA GLN A 133 11.26 -3.27 -1.69
C GLN A 133 9.75 -2.97 -1.74
N GLY A 134 9.33 -2.30 -2.81
CA GLY A 134 7.91 -2.06 -3.12
C GLY A 134 7.23 -1.03 -2.22
N ASN A 135 6.23 -0.33 -2.75
CA ASN A 135 5.61 0.82 -2.08
C ASN A 135 4.84 0.40 -0.82
N SER A 136 4.03 -0.66 -0.89
CA SER A 136 3.15 -1.08 0.23
C SER A 136 3.84 -2.00 1.24
N LYS A 137 4.57 -3.03 0.79
CA LYS A 137 5.33 -3.93 1.68
C LYS A 137 6.52 -3.22 2.34
N GLY A 138 7.20 -2.34 1.62
CA GLY A 138 8.28 -1.51 2.17
C GLY A 138 7.79 -0.58 3.27
N ALA A 139 6.65 0.09 3.07
CA ALA A 139 6.03 0.93 4.10
C ALA A 139 5.53 0.13 5.31
N TRP A 140 4.98 -1.07 5.11
CA TRP A 140 4.57 -1.93 6.24
C TRP A 140 5.77 -2.42 7.06
N ASN A 141 6.87 -2.81 6.40
CA ASN A 141 8.12 -3.12 7.09
C ASN A 141 8.67 -1.89 7.83
N PHE A 142 8.61 -0.70 7.22
CA PHE A 142 8.99 0.57 7.86
C PHE A 142 8.17 0.85 9.12
N THR A 143 6.84 0.75 9.05
CA THR A 143 5.98 0.94 10.22
C THR A 143 6.27 -0.09 11.31
N LYS A 144 6.55 -1.34 10.92
CA LYS A 144 6.92 -2.39 11.87
C LYS A 144 8.29 -2.16 12.50
N HIS A 145 9.26 -1.63 11.77
CA HIS A 145 10.55 -1.27 12.32
C HIS A 145 10.43 -0.08 13.28
N ILE A 146 9.65 0.94 12.94
CA ILE A 146 9.39 2.08 13.85
C ILE A 146 8.59 1.64 15.08
N GLU A 147 7.57 0.79 14.91
CA GLU A 147 6.82 0.23 16.02
C GLU A 147 7.69 -0.67 16.89
N ALA A 148 8.52 -1.53 16.27
CA ALA A 148 9.48 -2.38 16.96
C ALA A 148 10.53 -1.54 17.70
N GLU A 149 11.12 -0.50 17.09
CA GLU A 149 12.05 0.41 17.78
C GLU A 149 11.33 1.18 18.91
N ALA A 150 10.11 1.67 18.67
CA ALA A 150 9.29 2.29 19.71
C ALA A 150 8.94 1.31 20.85
N LEU A 151 8.99 -0.01 20.62
CA LEU A 151 8.82 -1.06 21.63
C LEU A 151 10.17 -1.52 22.23
N GLU A 152 11.23 -1.65 21.45
CA GLU A 152 12.59 -2.12 21.77
C GLU A 152 13.40 -1.10 22.57
N ILE A 153 13.16 0.21 22.38
CA ILE A 153 13.71 1.27 23.25
C ILE A 153 13.35 1.02 24.72
N TRP A 154 12.39 0.13 25.02
CA TRP A 154 11.94 -0.11 26.39
C TRP A 154 12.17 -1.52 26.95
N ASP A 155 12.25 -2.60 26.18
CA ASP A 155 12.29 -3.95 26.77
C ASP A 155 13.71 -4.51 26.95
N LYS A 156 14.42 -4.00 27.97
CA LYS A 156 15.55 -4.73 28.59
C LYS A 156 15.05 -6.00 29.31
N LYS A 157 14.29 -6.91 28.67
CA LYS A 157 14.02 -8.28 29.17
C LYS A 157 13.22 -9.26 28.27
N VAL A 158 13.08 -9.07 26.95
CA VAL A 158 12.45 -10.13 26.11
C VAL A 158 13.49 -10.99 25.42
N LYS A 159 13.47 -12.29 25.75
CA LYS A 159 14.26 -13.35 25.11
C LYS A 159 13.79 -13.53 23.67
N TRP A 160 14.71 -13.20 22.77
CA TRP A 160 14.68 -13.38 21.33
C TRP A 160 14.43 -14.83 20.91
N GLN A 161 13.25 -15.12 20.38
CA GLN A 161 13.09 -16.14 19.35
C GLN A 161 12.06 -15.63 18.33
N ILE A 162 12.39 -15.76 17.05
CA ILE A 162 11.55 -15.45 15.87
C ILE A 162 11.54 -13.97 15.45
N VAL A 163 12.69 -13.43 15.06
CA VAL A 163 12.81 -12.72 13.78
C VAL A 163 14.17 -13.10 13.19
N SER A 164 14.15 -13.69 11.99
CA SER A 164 15.32 -14.16 11.25
C SER A 164 16.44 -13.12 11.24
N PHE A 165 17.54 -13.46 11.89
CA PHE A 165 18.68 -12.58 12.15
C PHE A 165 19.92 -13.16 11.47
N SER A 166 20.45 -12.43 10.51
CA SER A 166 21.89 -12.45 10.18
C SER A 166 22.28 -11.08 9.62
N PHE A 167 22.10 -9.99 10.39
CA PHE A 167 22.79 -8.74 10.02
C PHE A 167 22.97 -7.62 11.08
N TRP A 168 22.17 -7.48 12.15
CA TRP A 168 22.09 -6.16 12.84
C TRP A 168 22.43 -6.12 14.34
N GLY A 169 23.62 -6.60 14.74
CA GLY A 169 24.02 -6.67 16.15
C GLY A 169 24.77 -5.47 16.77
N GLN A 170 24.85 -4.28 16.15
CA GLN A 170 25.86 -3.28 16.58
C GLN A 170 25.45 -1.79 16.70
N PHE A 171 24.18 -1.39 16.62
CA PHE A 171 23.84 0.05 16.52
C PHE A 171 22.92 0.61 17.62
N LEU A 172 23.34 0.58 18.88
CA LEU A 172 22.67 1.34 19.95
C LEU A 172 23.68 2.21 20.73
N THR A 173 23.47 3.53 20.74
CA THR A 173 24.08 4.45 21.72
C THR A 173 23.00 5.00 22.63
N THR A 174 23.10 4.69 23.93
CA THR A 174 22.31 5.32 24.97
C THR A 174 23.03 6.59 25.43
N GLY A 175 22.49 7.76 25.11
CA GLY A 175 22.94 9.02 25.69
C GLY A 175 22.51 9.12 27.15
N GLY A 176 23.47 9.07 28.06
CA GLY A 176 23.29 9.31 29.50
C GLY A 176 24.66 9.37 30.18
N ASN A 177 25.20 10.59 30.28
CA ASN A 177 26.39 10.92 31.06
C ASN A 177 25.92 11.57 32.38
N ASN A 178 26.44 11.08 33.50
CA ASN A 178 26.19 11.41 34.92
C ASN A 178 24.82 11.06 35.52
#